data_AF-A0A7C1XX37-F1
#
_entry.id   AF-A0A7C1XX37-F1
#
_cell.length_a   1.000
_cell.length_b   1.000
_cell.length_c   1.000
_cell.angle_alpha   90.00
_cell.angle_beta   90.00
_cell.angle_gamma   90.00
#
_symmetry.space_group_name_H-M   'P 1'
#
loop_
_entity.id
_entity.type
_entity.pdbx_description
1 polymer ?
#
loop_
_entity_poly.entity_id
_entity_poly.type
_entity_poly.pdbx_seq_one_letter_code
_entity_poly.pdbx_strand_id
1 'polypeptide(L)'
;SACHLRHQFDVAQARHPDNCGRCHLGPDHPQKEIYEESVHGVAFRAHMDEMNMESSKWIPGEDYTAAPTCATCHMSATKDLPVTHDVGDRISWNLRAPVSFKIDEKAKAAGKQVKPWLERRKDMKSVCSSCHGRNIVDNFYEQLDSFVELFNDKFAIPAKKLITALKQEKMLDPVKFNEKIEWTYFYLWHHEGRRARHGAAMLAPDYTHWEGMFEVAHRFYQEMVPEVRELIEKARASGNKKGADRVEALLDEILDSEMHRWFKGGKPPKAWSPEDSDNHGFQKTSKK
;
A
#
# COMPACT_ATOMS: atom_id res chain seq x y z
N SER A 1 -18.36 -21.66 6.70
CA SER A 1 -16.98 -21.61 7.13
C SER A 1 -16.17 -20.97 6.02
N ALA A 2 -15.41 -19.92 6.32
CA ALA A 2 -14.65 -19.18 5.32
C ALA A 2 -13.25 -19.77 5.10
N CYS A 3 -12.55 -20.12 6.19
CA CYS A 3 -11.14 -20.51 6.14
C CYS A 3 -10.83 -22.00 6.38
N HIS A 4 -11.65 -22.70 7.16
CA HIS A 4 -11.53 -24.15 7.37
C HIS A 4 -12.80 -24.80 6.80
N LEU A 5 -12.75 -25.20 5.53
CA LEU A 5 -13.92 -25.43 4.70
C LEU A 5 -14.80 -26.56 5.22
N ARG A 6 -16.09 -26.42 4.93
CA ARG A 6 -17.05 -27.50 5.16
C ARG A 6 -16.69 -28.64 4.18
N HIS A 7 -16.76 -29.91 4.56
CA HIS A 7 -17.25 -30.44 5.85
C HIS A 7 -16.12 -30.94 6.77
N GLN A 8 -14.86 -30.73 6.40
CA GLN A 8 -13.71 -31.26 7.14
C GLN A 8 -13.29 -30.36 8.31
N PHE A 9 -13.50 -29.04 8.20
CA PHE A 9 -13.10 -28.06 9.21
C PHE A 9 -11.61 -28.19 9.62
N ASP A 10 -10.76 -28.46 8.63
CA ASP A 10 -9.33 -28.70 8.83
C ASP A 10 -8.54 -27.41 9.14
N VAL A 11 -7.71 -27.48 10.18
CA VAL A 11 -6.84 -26.39 10.62
C VAL A 11 -5.63 -26.23 9.70
N ALA A 12 -5.10 -27.32 9.13
CA ALA A 12 -3.99 -27.24 8.18
C ALA A 12 -4.41 -26.47 6.92
N GLN A 13 -5.61 -26.74 6.40
CA GLN A 13 -6.23 -25.95 5.35
C GLN A 13 -6.38 -24.46 5.72
N ALA A 14 -6.78 -24.13 6.94
CA ALA A 14 -6.91 -22.73 7.37
C ALA A 14 -5.56 -22.01 7.46
N ARG A 15 -4.47 -22.75 7.73
CA ARG A 15 -3.10 -22.24 7.78
C ARG A 15 -2.48 -22.06 6.40
N HIS A 16 -3.01 -22.75 5.38
CA HIS A 16 -2.49 -22.69 4.02
C HIS A 16 -2.85 -21.35 3.32
N PRO A 17 -1.88 -20.63 2.71
CA PRO A 17 -2.11 -19.35 2.04
C PRO A 17 -3.21 -19.36 0.97
N ASP A 18 -3.37 -20.46 0.22
CA ASP A 18 -4.38 -20.59 -0.84
C ASP A 18 -5.80 -20.37 -0.35
N ASN A 19 -6.08 -20.73 0.91
CA ASN A 19 -7.40 -20.55 1.47
C ASN A 19 -7.73 -19.05 1.66
N CYS A 20 -6.74 -18.20 1.96
CA CYS A 20 -6.90 -16.74 1.98
C CYS A 20 -7.09 -16.18 0.56
N GLY A 21 -6.39 -16.77 -0.41
CA GLY A 21 -6.41 -16.39 -1.84
C GLY A 21 -7.74 -16.61 -2.55
N ARG A 22 -8.79 -17.10 -1.87
CA ARG A 22 -10.16 -17.11 -2.41
C ARG A 22 -10.80 -15.72 -2.42
N CYS A 23 -10.34 -14.81 -1.56
CA CYS A 23 -10.89 -13.46 -1.42
C CYS A 23 -9.80 -12.37 -1.42
N HIS A 24 -8.60 -12.68 -0.94
CA HIS A 24 -7.46 -11.77 -0.86
C HIS A 24 -6.59 -11.89 -2.12
N LEU A 25 -7.19 -11.57 -3.26
CA LEU A 25 -6.59 -11.66 -4.59
C LEU A 25 -7.07 -10.52 -5.48
N GLY A 26 -6.53 -10.45 -6.69
CA GLY A 26 -7.05 -9.60 -7.75
C GLY A 26 -6.54 -8.16 -7.68
N PRO A 27 -7.07 -7.28 -8.52
CA PRO A 27 -6.33 -6.11 -8.99
C PRO A 27 -6.23 -4.96 -7.96
N ASP A 28 -7.07 -4.95 -6.94
CA ASP A 28 -7.07 -3.92 -5.89
C ASP A 28 -6.53 -4.37 -4.54
N HIS A 29 -6.42 -5.68 -4.34
CA HIS A 29 -5.85 -6.24 -3.13
C HIS A 29 -5.25 -7.63 -3.40
N PRO A 30 -4.16 -7.71 -4.20
CA PRO A 30 -3.57 -8.98 -4.61
C PRO A 30 -2.67 -9.56 -3.51
N GLN A 31 -3.19 -9.72 -2.28
CA GLN A 31 -2.33 -10.17 -1.18
C GLN A 31 -1.82 -11.59 -1.37
N LYS A 32 -2.58 -12.45 -2.05
CA LYS A 32 -2.16 -13.80 -2.43
C LYS A 32 -0.99 -13.77 -3.40
N GLU A 33 -1.11 -13.01 -4.48
CA GLU A 33 -0.08 -12.88 -5.51
C GLU A 33 1.18 -12.20 -4.95
N ILE A 34 1.02 -11.17 -4.13
CA ILE A 34 2.09 -10.52 -3.38
C ILE A 34 2.81 -11.52 -2.48
N TYR A 35 2.07 -12.31 -1.70
CA TYR A 35 2.69 -13.32 -0.85
C TYR A 35 3.46 -14.34 -1.68
N GLU A 36 2.88 -14.82 -2.78
CA GLU A 36 3.48 -15.81 -3.67
C GLU A 36 4.76 -15.34 -4.35
N GLU A 37 4.88 -14.06 -4.70
CA GLU A 37 6.10 -13.47 -5.26
C GLU A 37 7.16 -13.24 -4.16
N SER A 38 6.73 -12.92 -2.94
CA SER A 38 7.64 -12.59 -1.84
C SER A 38 8.60 -13.73 -1.49
N VAL A 39 9.72 -13.37 -0.85
CA VAL A 39 10.68 -14.35 -0.31
C VAL A 39 10.04 -15.35 0.64
N HIS A 40 9.01 -14.94 1.39
CA HIS A 40 8.28 -15.81 2.31
C HIS A 40 7.40 -16.83 1.56
N GLY A 41 6.69 -16.42 0.51
CA GLY A 41 5.89 -17.36 -0.30
C GLY A 41 6.74 -18.31 -1.12
N VAL A 42 7.89 -17.85 -1.63
CA VAL A 42 8.88 -18.71 -2.29
C VAL A 42 9.40 -19.77 -1.31
N ALA A 43 9.80 -19.37 -0.10
CA ALA A 43 10.26 -20.31 0.93
C ALA A 43 9.16 -21.30 1.34
N PHE A 44 7.92 -20.82 1.52
CA PHE A 44 6.78 -21.68 1.87
C PHE A 44 6.54 -22.76 0.82
N ARG A 45 6.55 -22.41 -0.47
CA ARG A 45 6.38 -23.39 -1.55
C ARG A 45 7.52 -24.40 -1.61
N ALA A 46 8.74 -23.97 -1.32
CA ALA A 46 9.92 -24.85 -1.37
C ALA A 46 9.99 -25.82 -0.18
N HIS A 47 9.44 -25.44 0.98
CA HIS A 47 9.63 -26.15 2.24
C HIS A 47 8.30 -26.44 2.96
N MET A 48 7.21 -26.63 2.22
CA MET A 48 5.88 -26.84 2.78
C MET A 48 5.83 -28.07 3.71
N ASP A 49 6.53 -29.14 3.35
CA ASP A 49 6.57 -30.39 4.13
C ASP A 49 7.27 -30.22 5.49
N GLU A 50 8.03 -29.14 5.68
CA GLU A 50 8.73 -28.80 6.94
C GLU A 50 7.89 -27.91 7.88
N MET A 51 6.66 -27.55 7.48
CA MET A 51 5.83 -26.57 8.18
C MET A 51 5.01 -27.14 9.34
N ASN A 52 4.95 -28.47 9.52
CA ASN A 52 4.20 -29.13 10.59
C ASN A 52 2.74 -28.62 10.72
N MET A 53 2.02 -28.54 9.59
CA MET A 53 0.74 -27.82 9.45
C MET A 53 -0.39 -28.35 10.34
N GLU A 54 -0.27 -29.56 10.87
CA GLU A 54 -1.26 -30.20 11.75
C GLU A 54 -0.99 -30.01 13.25
N SER A 55 0.15 -29.38 13.63
CA SER A 55 0.50 -29.15 15.03
C SER A 55 -0.62 -28.41 15.79
N SER A 56 -0.95 -28.88 16.99
CA SER A 56 -1.99 -28.24 17.82
C SER A 56 -1.59 -26.84 18.29
N LYS A 57 -0.28 -26.60 18.52
CA LYS A 57 0.25 -25.29 18.93
C LYS A 57 0.65 -24.40 17.74
N TRP A 58 1.40 -24.95 16.78
CA TRP A 58 1.86 -24.30 15.55
C TRP A 58 2.44 -22.88 15.72
N ILE A 59 3.51 -22.79 16.51
CA ILE A 59 4.24 -21.58 16.87
C ILE A 59 5.49 -21.43 15.98
N PRO A 60 5.65 -20.31 15.26
CA PRO A 60 6.87 -20.05 14.47
C PRO A 60 8.10 -19.96 15.39
N GLY A 61 9.22 -20.54 14.97
CA GLY A 61 10.45 -20.63 15.77
C GLY A 61 10.47 -21.81 16.75
N GLU A 62 9.35 -22.52 16.94
CA GLU A 62 9.28 -23.73 17.76
C GLU A 62 8.82 -24.95 16.97
N ASP A 63 7.67 -24.86 16.29
CA ASP A 63 7.11 -25.98 15.50
C ASP A 63 7.59 -25.98 14.05
N TYR A 64 7.96 -24.82 13.52
CA TYR A 64 8.45 -24.64 12.17
C TYR A 64 9.29 -23.36 12.08
N THR A 65 10.24 -23.36 11.16
CA THR A 65 11.10 -22.19 10.83
C THR A 65 11.20 -21.93 9.34
N ALA A 66 10.59 -22.78 8.51
CA ALA A 66 10.77 -22.77 7.06
C ALA A 66 10.25 -21.48 6.40
N ALA A 67 9.02 -21.07 6.71
CA ALA A 67 8.43 -19.83 6.19
C ALA A 67 7.22 -19.37 7.03
N PRO A 68 6.87 -18.08 7.04
CA PRO A 68 5.58 -17.64 7.53
C PRO A 68 4.48 -17.79 6.46
N THR A 69 3.24 -17.96 6.91
CA THR A 69 2.02 -17.92 6.08
C THR A 69 1.17 -16.69 6.42
N CYS A 70 0.06 -16.48 5.70
CA CYS A 70 -0.96 -15.49 6.05
C CYS A 70 -1.45 -15.69 7.50
N ALA A 71 -1.73 -16.93 7.89
CA ALA A 71 -2.19 -17.27 9.23
C ALA A 71 -1.11 -17.02 10.29
N THR A 72 0.16 -17.38 10.01
CA THR A 72 1.31 -17.12 10.90
C THR A 72 1.34 -15.66 11.33
N CYS A 73 1.21 -14.74 10.37
CA CYS A 73 1.32 -13.31 10.64
C CYS A 73 0.06 -12.74 11.31
N HIS A 74 -1.13 -13.10 10.83
CA HIS A 74 -2.36 -12.39 11.20
C HIS A 74 -3.19 -13.05 12.30
N MET A 75 -3.04 -14.35 12.56
CA MET A 75 -4.00 -15.11 13.38
C MET A 75 -3.35 -16.08 14.36
N SER A 76 -2.32 -16.80 13.95
CA SER A 76 -1.70 -17.87 14.73
C SER A 76 -0.99 -17.34 15.97
N ALA A 77 -0.86 -18.21 16.97
CA ALA A 77 -0.08 -17.92 18.15
C ALA A 77 1.40 -17.70 17.81
N THR A 78 2.07 -16.89 18.62
CA THR A 78 3.52 -16.84 18.74
C THR A 78 3.90 -17.27 20.15
N LYS A 79 5.19 -17.25 20.48
CA LYS A 79 5.64 -17.45 21.86
C LYS A 79 4.98 -16.48 22.85
N ASP A 80 4.71 -15.25 22.42
CA ASP A 80 4.24 -14.17 23.28
C ASP A 80 2.77 -13.80 23.05
N LEU A 81 2.14 -14.28 21.97
CA LEU A 81 0.79 -13.91 21.57
C LEU A 81 -0.12 -15.13 21.40
N PRO A 82 -1.36 -15.10 21.91
CA PRO A 82 -2.32 -16.16 21.66
C PRO A 82 -2.81 -16.14 20.21
N VAL A 83 -3.52 -17.21 19.82
CA VAL A 83 -4.31 -17.23 18.58
C VAL A 83 -5.40 -16.15 18.66
N THR A 84 -5.63 -15.43 17.58
CA THR A 84 -6.76 -14.49 17.41
C THR A 84 -7.55 -14.80 16.15
N HIS A 85 -8.86 -14.58 16.20
CA HIS A 85 -9.74 -14.58 15.03
C HIS A 85 -10.07 -13.16 14.55
N ASP A 86 -9.58 -12.12 15.24
CA ASP A 86 -9.61 -10.74 14.75
C ASP A 86 -8.34 -10.46 13.95
N VAL A 87 -8.43 -10.61 12.63
CA VAL A 87 -7.32 -10.34 11.68
C VAL A 87 -6.82 -8.89 11.72
N GLY A 88 -7.59 -7.98 12.32
CA GLY A 88 -7.21 -6.59 12.54
C GLY A 88 -6.22 -6.39 13.70
N ASP A 89 -6.13 -7.32 14.66
CA ASP A 89 -5.43 -7.14 15.94
C ASP A 89 -3.95 -6.76 15.84
N ARG A 90 -3.32 -7.06 14.71
CA ARG A 90 -1.89 -6.82 14.43
C ARG A 90 -1.65 -5.79 13.33
N ILE A 91 -2.71 -5.14 12.83
CA ILE A 91 -2.61 -4.15 11.73
C ILE A 91 -2.33 -2.75 12.29
N SER A 92 -1.28 -2.09 11.80
CA SER A 92 -0.95 -0.72 12.21
C SER A 92 -1.47 0.36 11.24
N TRP A 93 -1.58 0.03 9.96
CA TRP A 93 -2.02 0.94 8.90
C TRP A 93 -3.31 0.47 8.23
N ASN A 94 -4.18 1.42 7.89
CA ASN A 94 -5.18 1.19 6.86
C ASN A 94 -4.56 1.47 5.48
N LEU A 95 -4.25 0.40 4.72
CA LEU A 95 -3.68 0.50 3.37
C LEU A 95 -4.74 0.48 2.26
N ARG A 96 -6.04 0.41 2.63
CA ARG A 96 -7.16 0.32 1.67
C ARG A 96 -7.75 1.67 1.33
N ALA A 97 -7.61 2.67 2.19
CA ALA A 97 -8.18 3.99 1.98
C ALA A 97 -7.43 4.78 0.90
N PRO A 98 -8.05 5.81 0.29
CA PRO A 98 -7.37 6.67 -0.68
C PRO A 98 -6.06 7.25 -0.10
N VAL A 99 -6.14 7.80 1.11
CA VAL A 99 -4.99 8.20 1.93
C VAL A 99 -4.88 7.23 3.10
N SER A 100 -3.73 6.59 3.28
CA SER A 100 -3.47 5.70 4.40
C SER A 100 -3.47 6.47 5.72
N PHE A 101 -3.93 5.83 6.79
CA PHE A 101 -3.95 6.39 8.14
C PHE A 101 -3.71 5.27 9.17
N LYS A 102 -3.23 5.60 10.36
CA LYS A 102 -3.05 4.59 11.43
C LYS A 102 -4.42 4.08 11.87
N ILE A 103 -4.53 2.77 12.08
CA ILE A 103 -5.83 2.07 12.16
C ILE A 103 -6.74 2.59 13.29
N ASP A 104 -6.15 3.17 14.34
CA ASP A 104 -6.84 3.67 15.53
C ASP A 104 -7.25 5.16 15.42
N GLU A 105 -6.76 5.92 14.43
CA GLU A 105 -7.01 7.38 14.33
C GLU A 105 -8.50 7.71 14.29
N LYS A 106 -9.26 7.06 13.40
CA LYS A 106 -10.70 7.33 13.25
C LYS A 106 -11.50 6.94 14.49
N ALA A 107 -11.13 5.83 15.13
CA ALA A 107 -11.78 5.38 16.35
C ALA A 107 -11.51 6.35 17.51
N LYS A 108 -10.25 6.79 17.67
CA LYS A 108 -9.84 7.81 18.64
C LYS A 108 -10.58 9.13 18.41
N ALA A 109 -10.67 9.60 17.16
CA ALA A 109 -11.41 10.82 16.82
C ALA A 109 -12.90 10.72 17.14
N ALA A 110 -13.47 9.51 17.11
CA ALA A 110 -14.85 9.23 17.49
C ALA A 110 -15.04 8.95 19.00
N GLY A 111 -14.01 9.15 19.83
CA GLY A 111 -14.06 8.89 21.27
C GLY A 111 -14.13 7.41 21.65
N LYS A 112 -13.85 6.49 20.72
CA LYS A 112 -13.87 5.05 20.98
C LYS A 112 -12.52 4.58 21.52
N GLN A 113 -12.56 3.83 22.62
CA GLN A 113 -11.38 3.14 23.12
C GLN A 113 -11.12 1.90 22.26
N VAL A 114 -9.96 1.87 21.60
CA VAL A 114 -9.48 0.75 20.79
C VAL A 114 -8.01 0.49 21.09
N LYS A 115 -7.55 -0.73 20.81
CA LYS A 115 -6.13 -1.08 20.90
C LYS A 115 -5.28 -0.11 20.04
N PRO A 116 -4.33 0.64 20.62
CA PRO A 116 -3.51 1.61 19.90
C PRO A 116 -2.69 0.97 18.78
N TRP A 117 -2.44 1.71 17.69
CA TRP A 117 -1.68 1.19 16.56
C TRP A 117 -0.25 0.77 16.93
N LEU A 118 0.36 1.43 17.93
CA LEU A 118 1.69 1.08 18.44
C LEU A 118 1.71 -0.30 19.11
N GLU A 119 0.67 -0.65 19.86
CA GLU A 119 0.54 -2.00 20.44
C GLU A 119 0.28 -3.04 19.34
N ARG A 120 -0.52 -2.71 18.33
CA ARG A 120 -0.70 -3.60 17.16
C ARG A 120 0.61 -3.80 16.39
N ARG A 121 1.43 -2.75 16.26
CA ARG A 121 2.77 -2.81 15.64
C ARG A 121 3.72 -3.66 16.48
N LYS A 122 3.71 -3.51 17.81
CA LYS A 122 4.50 -4.33 18.74
C LYS A 122 4.16 -5.81 18.58
N ASP A 123 2.88 -6.13 18.50
CA ASP A 123 2.43 -7.51 18.31
C ASP A 123 2.91 -8.09 16.97
N MET A 124 2.78 -7.35 15.86
CA MET A 124 3.30 -7.82 14.58
C MET A 124 4.84 -7.95 14.60
N LYS A 125 5.57 -7.03 15.24
CA LYS A 125 7.02 -7.14 15.44
C LYS A 125 7.41 -8.38 16.25
N SER A 126 6.60 -8.80 17.21
CA SER A 126 6.81 -10.05 17.97
C SER A 126 6.74 -11.27 17.05
N VAL A 127 5.79 -11.33 16.11
CA VAL A 127 5.74 -12.38 15.07
C VAL A 127 7.04 -12.40 14.27
N CYS A 128 7.49 -11.24 13.76
CA CYS A 128 8.71 -11.16 12.96
C CYS A 128 9.95 -11.63 13.76
N SER A 129 9.97 -11.33 15.06
CA SER A 129 11.07 -11.66 15.97
C SER A 129 11.17 -13.16 16.31
N SER A 130 10.18 -13.97 15.92
CA SER A 130 10.29 -15.44 16.00
C SER A 130 11.35 -16.01 15.05
N CYS A 131 11.71 -15.27 13.99
CA CYS A 131 12.68 -15.71 12.97
C CYS A 131 13.76 -14.67 12.65
N HIS A 132 13.51 -13.38 12.84
CA HIS A 132 14.43 -12.31 12.45
C HIS A 132 15.01 -11.56 13.65
N GLY A 133 16.25 -11.08 13.51
CA GLY A 133 16.87 -10.18 14.46
C GLY A 133 16.20 -8.79 14.46
N ARG A 134 16.24 -8.11 15.62
CA ARG A 134 15.57 -6.81 15.84
C ARG A 134 15.86 -5.77 14.77
N ASN A 135 17.13 -5.62 14.36
CA ASN A 135 17.53 -4.63 13.36
C ASN A 135 16.84 -4.83 12.01
N ILE A 136 16.64 -6.08 11.57
CA ILE A 136 15.92 -6.37 10.32
C ILE A 136 14.46 -5.95 10.45
N VAL A 137 13.83 -6.30 11.58
CA VAL A 137 12.43 -5.98 11.85
C VAL A 137 12.21 -4.47 11.92
N ASP A 138 13.06 -3.75 12.65
CA ASP A 138 12.94 -2.31 12.82
C ASP A 138 13.16 -1.56 11.49
N ASN A 139 14.19 -1.93 10.72
CA ASN A 139 14.47 -1.33 9.41
C ASN A 139 13.33 -1.59 8.41
N PHE A 140 12.75 -2.80 8.41
CA PHE A 140 11.59 -3.11 7.57
C PHE A 140 10.43 -2.14 7.85
N TYR A 141 10.14 -1.90 9.12
CA TYR A 141 9.04 -1.05 9.50
C TYR A 141 9.30 0.44 9.26
N GLU A 142 10.53 0.90 9.41
CA GLU A 142 10.94 2.25 9.00
C GLU A 142 10.77 2.45 7.49
N GLN A 143 11.19 1.46 6.68
CA GLN A 143 10.99 1.49 5.24
C GLN A 143 9.50 1.48 4.86
N LEU A 144 8.69 0.62 5.50
CA LEU A 144 7.25 0.56 5.25
C LEU A 144 6.55 1.89 5.61
N ASP A 145 6.86 2.45 6.76
CA ASP A 145 6.27 3.72 7.20
C ASP A 145 6.65 4.85 6.22
N SER A 146 7.93 4.95 5.85
CA SER A 146 8.42 5.93 4.86
C SER A 146 7.76 5.76 3.49
N PHE A 147 7.54 4.52 3.04
CA PHE A 147 6.88 4.23 1.77
C PHE A 147 5.41 4.67 1.77
N VAL A 148 4.69 4.38 2.85
CA VAL A 148 3.28 4.75 2.99
C VAL A 148 3.12 6.28 3.03
N GLU A 149 4.00 6.96 3.75
CA GLU A 149 4.06 8.43 3.80
C GLU A 149 4.39 9.03 2.44
N LEU A 150 5.39 8.48 1.73
CA LEU A 150 5.71 8.90 0.36
C LEU A 150 4.50 8.77 -0.58
N PHE A 151 3.81 7.63 -0.58
CA PHE A 151 2.61 7.44 -1.39
C PHE A 151 1.52 8.47 -1.03
N ASN A 152 1.29 8.66 0.28
CA ASN A 152 0.28 9.58 0.79
C ASN A 152 0.55 11.01 0.34
N ASP A 153 1.75 11.51 0.60
CA ASP A 153 2.11 12.91 0.45
C ASP A 153 2.34 13.26 -1.02
N LYS A 154 2.98 12.36 -1.77
CA LYS A 154 3.28 12.58 -3.19
C LYS A 154 2.06 12.38 -4.08
N PHE A 155 1.21 11.39 -3.82
CA PHE A 155 0.16 11.03 -4.80
C PHE A 155 -1.24 11.16 -4.23
N ALA A 156 -1.52 10.49 -3.10
CA ALA A 156 -2.89 10.36 -2.62
C ALA A 156 -3.52 11.70 -2.21
N ILE A 157 -2.79 12.51 -1.44
CA ILE A 157 -3.26 13.81 -0.94
C ILE A 157 -3.40 14.81 -2.11
N PRO A 158 -2.40 15.02 -2.97
CA PRO A 158 -2.54 15.89 -4.14
C PRO A 158 -3.69 15.49 -5.07
N ALA A 159 -3.80 14.21 -5.43
CA ALA A 159 -4.88 13.72 -6.29
C ALA A 159 -6.26 13.95 -5.66
N LYS A 160 -6.40 13.68 -4.36
CA LYS A 160 -7.64 13.95 -3.63
C LYS A 160 -7.98 15.44 -3.60
N LYS A 161 -7.00 16.31 -3.40
CA LYS A 161 -7.20 17.78 -3.40
C LYS A 161 -7.72 18.25 -4.77
N LEU A 162 -7.11 17.80 -5.86
CA LEU A 162 -7.53 18.15 -7.22
C LEU A 162 -8.98 17.71 -7.52
N ILE A 163 -9.32 16.44 -7.25
CA ILE A 163 -10.68 15.94 -7.46
C ILE A 163 -11.70 16.67 -6.58
N THR A 164 -11.32 17.02 -5.36
CA THR A 164 -12.19 17.79 -4.46
C THR A 164 -12.43 19.20 -4.99
N ALA A 165 -11.38 19.87 -5.49
CA ALA A 165 -11.49 21.20 -6.07
C ALA A 165 -12.37 21.19 -7.33
N LEU A 166 -12.15 20.25 -8.25
CA LEU A 166 -12.99 20.07 -9.44
C LEU A 166 -14.48 19.90 -9.09
N LYS A 167 -14.78 19.11 -8.05
CA LYS A 167 -16.16 18.93 -7.54
C LYS A 167 -16.74 20.21 -6.94
N GLN A 168 -15.97 20.91 -6.11
CA GLN A 168 -16.40 22.18 -5.49
C GLN A 168 -16.69 23.26 -6.52
N GLU A 169 -15.89 23.30 -7.58
CA GLU A 169 -16.03 24.24 -8.69
C GLU A 169 -17.06 23.82 -9.74
N LYS A 170 -17.79 22.71 -9.50
CA LYS A 170 -18.81 22.16 -10.42
C LYS A 170 -18.26 21.91 -11.83
N MET A 171 -17.01 21.47 -11.91
CA MET A 171 -16.34 21.11 -13.17
C MET A 171 -16.56 19.65 -13.56
N LEU A 172 -17.14 18.85 -12.66
CA LEU A 172 -17.52 17.47 -12.93
C LEU A 172 -19.04 17.34 -13.04
N ASP A 173 -19.47 16.31 -13.77
CA ASP A 173 -20.85 15.89 -13.84
C ASP A 173 -21.35 15.43 -12.45
N PRO A 174 -22.59 15.77 -12.05
CA PRO A 174 -23.20 15.24 -10.83
C PRO A 174 -23.35 13.70 -10.82
N VAL A 175 -23.44 13.06 -11.99
CA VAL A 175 -23.50 11.61 -12.16
C VAL A 175 -22.13 11.02 -11.89
N LYS A 176 -22.03 10.12 -10.92
CA LYS A 176 -20.77 9.52 -10.51
C LYS A 176 -20.27 8.51 -11.55
N PHE A 177 -18.97 8.49 -11.78
CA PHE A 177 -18.25 7.56 -12.64
C PHE A 177 -18.68 7.60 -14.11
N ASN A 178 -19.22 8.72 -14.59
CA ASN A 178 -19.48 8.92 -16.02
C ASN A 178 -18.39 9.74 -16.72
N GLU A 179 -17.43 10.29 -15.96
CA GLU A 179 -16.28 11.02 -16.49
C GLU A 179 -14.98 10.26 -16.27
N LYS A 180 -14.07 10.36 -17.26
CA LYS A 180 -12.79 9.64 -17.29
C LYS A 180 -11.94 9.89 -16.04
N ILE A 181 -11.86 11.15 -15.59
CA ILE A 181 -11.03 11.53 -14.44
C ILE A 181 -11.45 10.86 -13.12
N GLU A 182 -12.73 10.52 -12.96
CA GLU A 182 -13.19 9.79 -11.78
C GLU A 182 -12.68 8.36 -11.77
N TRP A 183 -12.61 7.72 -12.95
CA TRP A 183 -11.97 6.41 -13.12
C TRP A 183 -10.46 6.49 -12.95
N THR A 184 -9.80 7.47 -13.55
CA THR A 184 -8.36 7.71 -13.37
C THR A 184 -8.00 7.86 -11.89
N TYR A 185 -8.74 8.69 -11.15
CA TYR A 185 -8.56 8.83 -9.71
C TYR A 185 -8.81 7.52 -8.96
N PHE A 186 -9.88 6.82 -9.31
CA PHE A 186 -10.21 5.55 -8.66
C PHE A 186 -9.11 4.51 -8.86
N TYR A 187 -8.61 4.30 -10.08
CA TYR A 187 -7.52 3.36 -10.34
C TYR A 187 -6.24 3.73 -9.60
N LEU A 188 -5.89 5.03 -9.58
CA LEU A 188 -4.69 5.54 -8.91
C LEU A 188 -4.61 5.12 -7.44
N TRP A 189 -5.67 5.31 -6.66
CA TRP A 189 -5.62 4.98 -5.23
C TRP A 189 -6.14 3.58 -4.90
N HIS A 190 -7.17 3.10 -5.62
CA HIS A 190 -7.86 1.85 -5.31
C HIS A 190 -7.11 0.64 -5.82
N HIS A 191 -6.54 0.70 -7.03
CA HIS A 191 -5.87 -0.45 -7.63
C HIS A 191 -4.36 -0.34 -7.36
N GLU A 192 -3.72 0.59 -8.03
CA GLU A 192 -2.26 0.75 -8.07
C GLU A 192 -1.72 1.17 -6.71
N GLY A 193 -2.36 2.16 -6.09
CA GLY A 193 -1.99 2.62 -4.75
C GLY A 193 -2.16 1.56 -3.68
N ARG A 194 -3.18 0.69 -3.79
CA ARG A 194 -3.32 -0.45 -2.88
C ARG A 194 -2.26 -1.51 -3.17
N ARG A 195 -2.02 -1.87 -4.44
CA ARG A 195 -0.96 -2.81 -4.84
C ARG A 195 0.39 -2.40 -4.28
N ALA A 196 0.80 -1.15 -4.53
CA ALA A 196 2.04 -0.57 -4.05
C ALA A 196 2.22 -0.74 -2.53
N ARG A 197 1.21 -0.33 -1.76
CA ARG A 197 1.27 -0.35 -0.29
C ARG A 197 1.23 -1.76 0.29
N HIS A 198 0.45 -2.68 -0.30
CA HIS A 198 0.43 -4.06 0.14
C HIS A 198 1.72 -4.79 -0.25
N GLY A 199 2.27 -4.53 -1.44
CA GLY A 199 3.56 -5.07 -1.88
C GLY A 199 4.68 -4.69 -0.92
N ALA A 200 4.73 -3.41 -0.55
CA ALA A 200 5.71 -2.91 0.44
C ALA A 200 5.52 -3.57 1.81
N ALA A 201 4.28 -3.81 2.23
CA ALA A 201 3.97 -4.40 3.53
C ALA A 201 4.26 -5.92 3.61
N MET A 202 4.45 -6.60 2.49
CA MET A 202 4.60 -8.06 2.43
C MET A 202 5.79 -8.52 1.57
N LEU A 203 6.76 -7.62 1.33
CA LEU A 203 8.03 -7.93 0.67
C LEU A 203 7.89 -8.47 -0.77
N ALA A 204 7.01 -7.86 -1.57
CA ALA A 204 6.93 -8.12 -3.02
C ALA A 204 7.44 -6.89 -3.80
N PRO A 205 8.69 -6.89 -4.28
CA PRO A 205 9.28 -5.75 -4.96
C PRO A 205 8.55 -5.36 -6.26
N ASP A 206 8.04 -6.31 -7.02
CA ASP A 206 7.36 -6.02 -8.29
C ASP A 206 6.01 -5.32 -8.05
N TYR A 207 5.19 -5.86 -7.15
CA TYR A 207 3.96 -5.21 -6.66
C TYR A 207 4.19 -3.85 -5.99
N THR A 208 5.35 -3.66 -5.37
CA THR A 208 5.72 -2.36 -4.79
C THR A 208 6.03 -1.34 -5.89
N HIS A 209 6.74 -1.76 -6.93
CA HIS A 209 7.31 -0.89 -7.93
C HIS A 209 6.52 -0.88 -9.24
N TRP A 210 6.63 -1.93 -10.06
CA TRP A 210 6.11 -1.96 -11.44
C TRP A 210 4.58 -2.03 -11.47
N GLU A 211 3.99 -2.95 -10.72
CA GLU A 211 2.53 -3.11 -10.59
C GLU A 211 1.91 -2.13 -9.57
N GLY A 212 2.75 -1.29 -8.95
CA GLY A 212 2.40 -0.36 -7.89
C GLY A 212 2.78 1.06 -8.23
N MET A 213 3.89 1.55 -7.68
CA MET A 213 4.25 2.97 -7.75
C MET A 213 4.50 3.51 -9.16
N PHE A 214 4.96 2.68 -10.10
CA PHE A 214 5.10 3.05 -11.50
C PHE A 214 3.74 3.40 -12.09
N GLU A 215 2.74 2.52 -11.91
CA GLU A 215 1.38 2.78 -12.42
C GLU A 215 0.73 3.97 -11.70
N VAL A 216 0.90 4.11 -10.37
CA VAL A 216 0.44 5.30 -9.63
C VAL A 216 1.01 6.58 -10.24
N ALA A 217 2.32 6.60 -10.52
CA ALA A 217 2.97 7.74 -11.13
C ALA A 217 2.45 7.97 -12.56
N HIS A 218 2.29 6.91 -13.35
CA HIS A 218 1.71 6.99 -14.68
C HIS A 218 0.31 7.61 -14.66
N ARG A 219 -0.61 7.10 -13.84
CA ARG A 219 -1.97 7.68 -13.69
C ARG A 219 -1.93 9.12 -13.25
N PHE A 220 -1.05 9.47 -12.32
CA PHE A 220 -0.96 10.84 -11.84
C PHE A 220 -0.49 11.79 -12.94
N TYR A 221 0.68 11.51 -13.54
CA TYR A 221 1.35 12.44 -14.44
C TYR A 221 0.86 12.38 -15.89
N GLN A 222 0.56 11.19 -16.41
CA GLN A 222 0.22 11.00 -17.82
C GLN A 222 -1.30 11.01 -18.08
N GLU A 223 -2.12 10.80 -17.06
CA GLU A 223 -3.58 10.76 -17.23
C GLU A 223 -4.24 11.90 -16.45
N MET A 224 -4.12 11.92 -15.12
CA MET A 224 -4.83 12.88 -14.28
C MET A 224 -4.41 14.32 -14.55
N VAL A 225 -3.12 14.63 -14.66
CA VAL A 225 -2.66 16.01 -14.90
C VAL A 225 -3.20 16.56 -16.24
N PRO A 226 -3.08 15.86 -17.39
CA PRO A 226 -3.73 16.29 -18.63
C PRO A 226 -5.26 16.43 -18.51
N GLU A 227 -5.95 15.47 -17.89
CA GLU A 227 -7.40 15.52 -17.71
C GLU A 227 -7.85 16.72 -16.88
N VAL A 228 -7.10 17.07 -15.82
CA VAL A 228 -7.36 18.29 -15.04
C VAL A 228 -7.22 19.53 -15.92
N ARG A 229 -6.18 19.60 -16.76
CA ARG A 229 -5.98 20.74 -17.69
C ARG A 229 -7.12 20.85 -18.71
N GLU A 230 -7.58 19.75 -19.27
CA GLU A 230 -8.73 19.75 -20.19
C GLU A 230 -10.01 20.26 -19.50
N LEU A 231 -10.25 19.85 -18.25
CA LEU A 231 -11.39 20.32 -17.46
C LEU A 231 -11.29 21.81 -17.12
N ILE A 232 -10.09 22.32 -16.83
CA ILE A 232 -9.83 23.76 -16.65
C ILE A 232 -10.20 24.52 -17.94
N GLU A 233 -9.73 24.07 -19.10
CA GLU A 233 -10.04 24.72 -20.39
C GLU A 233 -11.53 24.69 -20.72
N LYS A 234 -12.18 23.54 -20.53
CA LYS A 234 -13.64 23.39 -20.70
C LYS A 234 -14.39 24.34 -19.77
N ALA A 235 -13.98 24.47 -18.51
CA ALA A 235 -14.58 25.37 -17.54
C ALA A 235 -14.39 26.85 -17.93
N ARG A 236 -13.22 27.23 -18.48
CA ARG A 236 -12.98 28.57 -19.03
C ARG A 236 -13.91 28.87 -20.19
N ALA A 237 -14.03 27.93 -21.13
CA ALA A 237 -14.88 28.06 -22.31
C ALA A 237 -16.37 28.15 -21.95
N SER A 238 -16.82 27.44 -20.91
CA SER A 238 -18.20 27.48 -20.41
C SER A 238 -18.49 28.68 -19.48
N GLY A 239 -17.55 29.61 -19.32
CA GLY A 239 -17.72 30.84 -18.53
C GLY A 239 -17.36 30.73 -17.04
N ASN A 240 -16.96 29.55 -16.54
CA ASN A 240 -16.49 29.36 -15.16
C ASN A 240 -14.99 29.70 -15.03
N LYS A 241 -14.62 30.93 -15.38
CA LYS A 241 -13.21 31.38 -15.38
C LYS A 241 -12.60 31.37 -13.98
N LYS A 242 -13.32 31.87 -12.98
CA LYS A 242 -12.81 31.94 -11.60
C LYS A 242 -12.58 30.57 -10.98
N GLY A 243 -13.44 29.59 -11.27
CA GLY A 243 -13.22 28.22 -10.83
C GLY A 243 -12.00 27.63 -11.51
N ALA A 244 -11.87 27.84 -12.84
CA ALA A 244 -10.73 27.39 -13.62
C ALA A 244 -9.40 27.93 -13.06
N ASP A 245 -9.33 29.23 -12.78
CA ASP A 245 -8.14 29.86 -12.17
C ASP A 245 -7.76 29.23 -10.83
N ARG A 246 -8.75 28.87 -9.99
CA ARG A 246 -8.49 28.23 -8.69
C ARG A 246 -7.93 26.82 -8.81
N VAL A 247 -8.48 26.02 -9.72
CA VAL A 247 -8.00 24.65 -9.94
C VAL A 247 -6.63 24.66 -10.61
N GLU A 248 -6.39 25.57 -11.55
CA GLU A 248 -5.09 25.74 -12.18
C GLU A 248 -4.02 26.15 -11.16
N ALA A 249 -4.31 27.13 -10.30
CA ALA A 249 -3.39 27.52 -9.24
C ALA A 249 -3.03 26.36 -8.29
N LEU A 250 -4.01 25.52 -7.93
CA LEU A 250 -3.78 24.32 -7.12
C LEU A 250 -2.94 23.28 -7.87
N LEU A 251 -3.19 23.07 -9.16
CA LEU A 251 -2.41 22.15 -9.99
C LEU A 251 -0.95 22.63 -10.09
N ASP A 252 -0.72 23.92 -10.31
CA ASP A 252 0.62 24.49 -10.36
C ASP A 252 1.33 24.43 -9.01
N GLU A 253 0.64 24.73 -7.90
CA GLU A 253 1.20 24.56 -6.54
C GLU A 253 1.70 23.12 -6.33
N ILE A 254 0.91 22.13 -6.72
CA ILE A 254 1.28 20.72 -6.63
C ILE A 254 2.48 20.42 -7.54
N LEU A 255 2.45 20.84 -8.80
CA LEU A 255 3.49 20.53 -9.77
C LEU A 255 4.79 21.29 -9.51
N ASP A 256 4.76 22.45 -8.84
CA ASP A 256 5.95 23.22 -8.48
C ASP A 256 6.57 22.77 -7.15
N SER A 257 5.87 21.92 -6.39
CA SER A 257 6.39 21.34 -5.16
C SER A 257 7.63 20.47 -5.41
N GLU A 258 8.44 20.28 -4.36
CA GLU A 258 9.70 19.54 -4.43
C GLU A 258 9.55 18.12 -5.03
N MET A 259 8.44 17.44 -4.75
CA MET A 259 8.20 16.07 -5.20
C MET A 259 7.76 15.95 -6.67
N HIS A 260 7.31 17.05 -7.29
CA HIS A 260 6.67 17.04 -8.62
C HIS A 260 7.34 17.96 -9.65
N ARG A 261 8.14 18.96 -9.24
CA ARG A 261 8.74 19.96 -10.15
C ARG A 261 9.54 19.40 -11.31
N TRP A 262 10.05 18.18 -11.18
CA TRP A 262 10.72 17.47 -12.27
C TRP A 262 9.82 17.25 -13.48
N PHE A 263 8.50 17.10 -13.29
CA PHE A 263 7.55 16.94 -14.37
C PHE A 263 7.45 18.21 -15.25
N LYS A 264 7.77 19.38 -14.70
CA LYS A 264 7.89 20.66 -15.42
C LYS A 264 9.32 20.94 -15.91
N GLY A 265 10.23 19.97 -15.84
CA GLY A 265 11.65 20.14 -16.17
C GLY A 265 12.49 20.79 -15.05
N GLY A 266 11.93 21.01 -13.86
CA GLY A 266 12.68 21.44 -12.68
C GLY A 266 13.64 20.36 -12.19
N LYS A 267 14.73 20.72 -11.49
CA LYS A 267 15.67 19.70 -10.99
C LYS A 267 15.02 18.84 -9.89
N PRO A 268 14.96 17.50 -10.02
CA PRO A 268 14.57 16.64 -8.91
C PRO A 268 15.63 16.69 -7.80
N PRO A 269 15.30 16.28 -6.56
CA PRO A 269 16.28 16.18 -5.46
C PRO A 269 17.49 15.27 -5.79
N LYS A 270 17.34 14.31 -6.71
CA LYS A 270 18.40 13.47 -7.29
C LYS A 270 17.94 13.02 -8.69
N ALA A 271 18.68 13.33 -9.76
CA ALA A 271 18.20 13.17 -11.14
C ALA A 271 18.68 11.88 -11.80
N TRP A 272 17.76 11.19 -12.48
CA TRP A 272 18.03 10.25 -13.59
C TRP A 272 18.13 11.07 -14.89
N SER A 273 19.05 10.70 -15.79
CA SER A 273 19.20 11.35 -17.11
C SER A 273 19.32 10.28 -18.21
N PRO A 274 18.68 10.46 -19.38
CA PRO A 274 18.82 9.53 -20.52
C PRO A 274 20.25 9.46 -21.08
N GLU A 275 21.05 10.49 -20.83
CA GLU A 275 22.46 10.59 -21.22
C GLU A 275 23.40 10.03 -20.14
N ASP A 276 22.86 9.71 -18.96
CA ASP A 276 23.59 9.13 -17.85
C ASP A 276 23.44 7.61 -17.90
N SER A 277 24.54 6.93 -18.20
CA SER A 277 24.59 5.46 -18.21
C SER A 277 24.63 4.86 -16.79
N ASP A 278 24.86 5.68 -15.76
CA ASP A 278 24.91 5.27 -14.36
C ASP A 278 23.54 5.42 -13.67
N ASN A 279 22.53 4.81 -14.28
CA ASN A 279 21.13 4.87 -13.84
C ASN A 279 20.81 3.98 -12.61
N HIS A 280 21.84 3.47 -11.91
CA HIS A 280 21.69 2.77 -10.64
C HIS A 280 22.24 3.65 -9.51
N GLY A 281 21.46 4.68 -9.18
CA GLY A 281 21.88 5.73 -8.27
C GLY A 281 22.31 5.24 -6.89
N PHE A 282 23.61 5.25 -6.63
CA PHE A 282 24.20 5.63 -5.34
C PHE A 282 25.58 6.23 -5.59
N GLN A 283 25.70 7.57 -5.59
CA GLN A 283 27.00 8.19 -5.41
C GLN A 283 27.56 7.74 -4.05
N LYS A 284 28.53 6.83 -4.06
CA LYS A 284 29.38 6.56 -2.91
C LYS A 284 30.20 7.82 -2.64
N THR A 285 29.71 8.70 -1.78
CA THR A 285 30.61 9.65 -1.12
C THR A 285 31.35 8.92 0.00
N SER A 286 32.27 8.02 -0.36
CA SER A 286 33.39 7.71 0.53
C SER A 286 34.50 8.70 0.19
N LYS A 287 34.50 9.86 0.87
CA LYS A 287 35.72 10.64 0.98
C LYS A 287 36.65 9.87 1.94
N LYS A 288 37.79 9.44 1.41
CA LYS A 288 38.98 9.12 2.22
C LYS A 288 39.48 10.38 2.92
#